data_AF-A0A0M2RBI7-F1
#
_entry.id   AF-A0A0M2RBI7-F1
#
_cell.length_a   1.000
_cell.length_b   1.000
_cell.length_c   1.000
_cell.angle_alpha   90.00
_cell.angle_beta   90.00
_cell.angle_gamma   90.00
#
_symmetry.space_group_name_H-M   'P 1'
#
loop_
_entity.id
_entity.type
_entity.pdbx_description
1 polymer ?
#
loop_
_entity_poly.entity_id
_entity_poly.type
_entity_poly.pdbx_seq_one_letter_code
_entity_poly.pdbx_strand_id
1 'polypeptide(L)'
;MESFSVIKKTLVLICASFCVTALSLSASYAEQKKKLDSNEVITEYGKIATGLALEERCLLLSPAETKEYYWHQYLLDFSLSKIFSGSPVLTMVRGTAQQTSRNERFKCDQESRDFIHRSLQKARDLNLELTGKTFELNVSDRAFDEQRLAIIATAAGTNSVCAHLLPEYEEQLRVGYEALNGAMKMRYPGNPDTSHIDASYTEAANQEKTSCGKQTNQQVLQGWQLTRLLMQQFRLAFATKNP
;
A
#
# COMPACT_ATOMS: atom_id res chain seq x y z
N MET A 1 -26.47 -55.83 -45.14
CA MET A 1 -26.42 -56.21 -46.56
C MET A 1 -26.48 -54.93 -47.36
N GLU A 2 -25.44 -54.71 -48.18
CA GLU A 2 -25.42 -54.01 -49.48
C GLU A 2 -26.00 -52.59 -49.57
N SER A 3 -25.44 -51.63 -50.30
CA SER A 3 -24.19 -51.52 -51.05
C SER A 3 -24.04 -50.03 -51.43
N PHE A 4 -22.78 -49.63 -51.56
CA PHE A 4 -22.26 -48.45 -52.24
C PHE A 4 -23.00 -48.04 -53.53
N SER A 5 -22.92 -46.73 -53.89
CA SER A 5 -22.18 -46.25 -55.08
C SER A 5 -22.75 -44.91 -55.64
N VAL A 6 -22.01 -43.79 -55.52
CA VAL A 6 -21.30 -43.05 -56.62
C VAL A 6 -22.20 -42.02 -57.37
N ILE A 7 -22.13 -40.70 -57.09
CA ILE A 7 -21.19 -39.65 -57.57
C ILE A 7 -21.66 -38.90 -58.86
N LYS A 8 -21.44 -37.56 -58.86
CA LYS A 8 -21.33 -36.58 -59.99
C LYS A 8 -22.66 -36.07 -60.60
N LYS A 9 -22.93 -34.79 -60.85
CA LYS A 9 -22.18 -33.55 -61.21
C LYS A 9 -23.14 -32.34 -60.96
N THR A 10 -22.79 -31.26 -60.26
CA THR A 10 -22.12 -30.01 -60.72
C THR A 10 -23.08 -28.81 -60.88
N LEU A 11 -22.82 -27.77 -60.06
CA LEU A 11 -23.05 -26.32 -60.17
C LEU A 11 -24.37 -25.77 -60.73
N VAL A 12 -24.94 -24.77 -60.04
CA VAL A 12 -24.79 -23.33 -60.40
C VAL A 12 -25.41 -22.41 -59.33
N LEU A 13 -24.56 -21.46 -58.88
CA LEU A 13 -24.79 -20.16 -58.24
C LEU A 13 -25.63 -20.03 -56.95
N ILE A 14 -24.91 -19.78 -55.86
CA ILE A 14 -25.33 -19.14 -54.62
C ILE A 14 -24.92 -17.66 -54.71
N CYS A 15 -25.88 -16.74 -54.60
CA CYS A 15 -25.63 -15.35 -54.23
C CYS A 15 -26.92 -14.73 -53.70
N ALA A 16 -27.11 -14.78 -52.37
CA ALA A 16 -27.88 -13.78 -51.64
C ALA A 16 -27.45 -13.85 -50.17
N SER A 17 -26.61 -12.90 -49.82
CA SER A 17 -26.25 -12.50 -48.47
C SER A 17 -27.48 -12.26 -47.60
N PHE A 18 -27.45 -12.67 -46.33
CA PHE A 18 -27.77 -11.75 -45.24
C PHE A 18 -27.07 -12.21 -43.94
N CYS A 19 -26.41 -11.23 -43.34
CA CYS A 19 -25.39 -11.37 -42.32
C CYS A 19 -25.85 -12.04 -41.03
N VAL A 20 -24.95 -12.88 -40.51
CA VAL A 20 -24.88 -13.30 -39.11
C VAL A 20 -24.62 -12.07 -38.24
N THR A 21 -25.60 -11.65 -37.44
CA THR A 21 -25.38 -10.72 -36.33
C THR A 21 -25.11 -11.51 -35.05
N ALA A 22 -23.85 -11.90 -34.88
CA ALA A 22 -23.31 -12.19 -33.56
C ALA A 22 -23.23 -10.85 -32.80
N LEU A 23 -24.19 -10.60 -31.91
CA LEU A 23 -24.10 -9.54 -30.90
C LEU A 23 -23.17 -10.01 -29.77
N SER A 24 -21.88 -10.12 -30.09
CA SER A 24 -20.81 -10.01 -29.11
C SER A 24 -20.55 -8.52 -28.89
N LEU A 25 -21.28 -7.92 -27.95
CA LEU A 25 -20.91 -6.65 -27.32
C LEU A 25 -19.71 -6.90 -26.40
N SER A 26 -18.57 -7.20 -27.00
CA SER A 26 -17.29 -6.85 -26.41
C SER A 26 -17.14 -5.34 -26.61
N ALA A 27 -17.68 -4.58 -25.65
CA ALA A 27 -17.23 -3.23 -25.41
C ALA A 27 -15.76 -3.32 -25.02
N SER A 28 -14.88 -3.33 -26.03
CA SER A 28 -13.47 -3.02 -25.82
C SER A 28 -13.44 -1.57 -25.40
N TYR A 29 -13.50 -1.33 -24.09
CA TYR A 29 -12.88 -0.14 -23.53
C TYR A 29 -11.41 -0.28 -23.92
N ALA A 30 -11.04 0.38 -25.03
CA ALA A 30 -9.68 0.78 -25.25
C ALA A 30 -9.33 1.65 -24.04
N GLU A 31 -8.71 1.01 -23.05
CA GLU A 31 -8.07 1.66 -21.92
C GLU A 31 -6.94 2.49 -22.53
N GLN A 32 -7.30 3.69 -22.98
CA GLN A 32 -6.37 4.71 -23.36
C GLN A 32 -5.62 5.03 -22.06
N LYS A 33 -4.44 4.43 -21.88
CA LYS A 33 -3.51 4.80 -20.81
C LYS A 33 -3.20 6.28 -21.00
N LYS A 34 -4.01 7.13 -20.38
CA LYS A 34 -3.75 8.56 -20.21
C LYS A 34 -2.34 8.62 -19.64
N LYS A 35 -1.40 9.11 -20.45
CA LYS A 35 -0.02 9.33 -20.02
C LYS A 35 -0.11 10.47 -19.01
N LEU A 36 -0.24 10.10 -17.74
CA LEU A 36 -0.29 11.05 -16.63
C LEU A 36 0.92 11.98 -16.73
N ASP A 37 0.68 13.29 -16.64
CA ASP A 37 1.78 14.25 -16.57
C ASP A 37 2.49 14.04 -15.23
N SER A 38 3.73 13.55 -15.29
CA SER A 38 4.56 13.28 -14.11
C SER A 38 4.68 14.50 -13.20
N ASN A 39 4.70 15.73 -13.74
CA ASN A 39 4.81 16.95 -12.93
C ASN A 39 3.50 17.26 -12.19
N GLU A 40 2.37 17.05 -12.85
CA GLU A 40 1.04 17.18 -12.24
C GLU A 40 0.87 16.16 -11.11
N VAL A 41 1.20 14.88 -11.37
CA VAL A 41 1.12 13.80 -10.38
C VAL A 41 2.01 14.08 -9.17
N ILE A 42 3.24 14.55 -9.36
CA ILE A 42 4.15 14.94 -8.27
C ILE A 42 3.55 16.09 -7.46
N THR A 43 3.02 17.10 -8.13
CA THR A 43 2.39 18.25 -7.47
C THR A 43 1.20 17.80 -6.63
N GLU A 44 0.36 16.92 -7.19
CA GLU A 44 -0.84 16.47 -6.51
C GLU A 44 -0.55 15.55 -5.33
N TYR A 45 0.40 14.64 -5.51
CA TYR A 45 0.98 13.84 -4.44
C TYR A 45 1.62 14.72 -3.35
N GLY A 46 2.28 15.83 -3.70
CA GLY A 46 2.85 16.77 -2.74
C GLY A 46 1.80 17.44 -1.83
N LYS A 47 0.64 17.83 -2.37
CA LYS A 47 -0.45 18.34 -1.53
C LYS A 47 -1.03 17.25 -0.63
N ILE A 48 -1.17 16.03 -1.14
CA ILE A 48 -1.65 14.86 -0.39
C ILE A 48 -0.70 14.56 0.79
N ALA A 49 0.60 14.48 0.53
CA ALA A 49 1.61 14.28 1.57
C ALA A 49 1.63 15.42 2.58
N THR A 50 1.43 16.68 2.15
CA THR A 50 1.35 17.84 3.06
C THR A 50 0.13 17.74 3.97
N GLY A 51 -1.02 17.32 3.44
CA GLY A 51 -2.23 17.14 4.22
C GLY A 51 -2.08 16.04 5.28
N LEU A 52 -1.43 14.92 4.94
CA LEU A 52 -1.16 13.85 5.91
C LEU A 52 -0.16 14.31 6.99
N ALA A 53 0.93 14.98 6.59
CA ALA A 53 1.90 15.50 7.56
C ALA A 53 1.30 16.58 8.48
N LEU A 54 0.28 17.31 8.00
CA LEU A 54 -0.46 18.26 8.81
C LEU A 54 -1.42 17.55 9.78
N GLU A 55 -2.10 16.50 9.32
CA GLU A 55 -2.92 15.64 10.17
C GLU A 55 -2.09 14.97 11.27
N GLU A 56 -0.91 14.46 10.97
CA GLU A 56 -0.01 13.86 11.97
C GLU A 56 0.40 14.83 13.07
N ARG A 57 0.47 16.13 12.75
CA ARG A 57 0.80 17.19 13.69
C ARG A 57 -0.41 17.66 14.48
N CYS A 58 -1.56 17.81 13.83
CA CYS A 58 -2.72 18.51 14.39
C CYS A 58 -3.83 17.58 14.89
N LEU A 59 -3.87 16.32 14.45
CA LEU A 59 -4.85 15.29 14.82
C LEU A 59 -6.31 15.77 14.67
N LEU A 60 -6.66 16.32 13.51
CA LEU A 60 -7.94 16.99 13.25
C LEU A 60 -8.98 16.09 12.60
N LEU A 61 -8.58 14.94 12.05
CA LEU A 61 -9.50 13.96 11.47
C LEU A 61 -10.05 12.99 12.51
N SER A 62 -11.20 12.40 12.19
CA SER A 62 -11.69 11.25 12.95
C SER A 62 -10.75 10.05 12.76
N PRO A 63 -10.73 9.09 13.72
CA PRO A 63 -9.91 7.89 13.57
C PRO A 63 -10.17 7.09 12.28
N ALA A 64 -11.41 7.09 11.77
CA ALA A 64 -11.76 6.39 10.52
C ALA A 64 -11.15 7.10 9.30
N GLU A 65 -11.23 8.43 9.25
CA GLU A 65 -10.65 9.23 8.17
C GLU A 65 -9.11 9.18 8.20
N THR A 66 -8.49 9.20 9.38
CA THR A 66 -7.03 9.04 9.50
C THR A 66 -6.58 7.69 8.92
N LYS A 67 -7.31 6.59 9.21
CA LYS A 67 -7.01 5.27 8.65
C LYS A 67 -7.12 5.24 7.13
N GLU A 68 -8.21 5.80 6.60
CA GLU A 68 -8.42 5.93 5.17
C GLU A 68 -7.29 6.73 4.51
N TYR A 69 -6.87 7.84 5.12
CA TYR A 69 -5.77 8.64 4.60
C TYR A 69 -4.47 7.83 4.52
N TYR A 70 -4.11 7.11 5.59
CA TYR A 70 -2.92 6.27 5.56
C TYR A 70 -2.97 5.16 4.49
N TRP A 71 -4.15 4.56 4.30
CA TRP A 71 -4.34 3.58 3.23
C TRP A 71 -4.12 4.20 1.85
N HIS A 72 -4.72 5.36 1.59
CA HIS A 72 -4.54 6.07 0.33
C HIS A 72 -3.10 6.50 0.11
N GLN A 73 -2.43 7.06 1.11
CA GLN A 73 -1.02 7.46 1.01
C GLN A 73 -0.15 6.28 0.61
N TYR A 74 -0.38 5.10 1.18
CA TYR A 74 0.40 3.93 0.84
C TYR A 74 0.19 3.45 -0.60
N LEU A 75 -1.06 3.36 -1.05
CA LEU A 75 -1.32 2.93 -2.42
C LEU A 75 -0.70 3.89 -3.44
N LEU A 76 -0.70 5.20 -3.13
CA LEU A 76 0.01 6.19 -3.91
C LEU A 76 1.52 5.95 -3.85
N ASP A 77 2.12 5.81 -2.67
CA ASP A 77 3.55 5.53 -2.53
C ASP A 77 3.96 4.31 -3.35
N PHE A 78 3.21 3.22 -3.26
CA PHE A 78 3.47 1.98 -4.00
C PHE A 78 3.34 2.20 -5.52
N SER A 79 2.25 2.82 -5.97
CA SER A 79 1.98 3.02 -7.41
C SER A 79 2.98 4.00 -8.03
N LEU A 80 3.25 5.10 -7.34
CA LEU A 80 4.20 6.11 -7.81
C LEU A 80 5.64 5.62 -7.74
N SER A 81 6.00 4.73 -6.81
CA SER A 81 7.36 4.16 -6.75
C SER A 81 7.71 3.35 -8.01
N LYS A 82 6.70 2.75 -8.66
CA LYS A 82 6.86 2.05 -9.93
C LYS A 82 7.05 3.02 -11.10
N ILE A 83 6.49 4.22 -11.01
CA ILE A 83 6.59 5.26 -12.05
C ILE A 83 7.93 6.00 -11.92
N PHE A 84 8.34 6.32 -10.70
CA PHE A 84 9.57 7.07 -10.39
C PHE A 84 10.71 6.15 -9.94
N SER A 85 10.74 4.91 -10.43
CA SER A 85 11.73 3.91 -10.03
C SER A 85 13.15 4.43 -10.24
N GLY A 86 13.97 4.41 -9.18
CA GLY A 86 15.37 4.85 -9.23
C GLY A 86 15.61 6.35 -8.99
N SER A 87 14.57 7.12 -8.66
CA SER A 87 14.69 8.54 -8.32
C SER A 87 14.21 8.83 -6.89
N PRO A 88 14.89 9.71 -6.11
CA PRO A 88 14.48 10.04 -4.75
C PRO A 88 13.28 10.99 -4.67
N VAL A 89 12.56 11.21 -5.79
CA VAL A 89 11.44 12.17 -5.90
C VAL A 89 10.42 12.02 -4.79
N LEU A 90 9.92 10.80 -4.52
CA LEU A 90 8.89 10.59 -3.49
C LEU A 90 9.40 10.89 -2.08
N THR A 91 10.68 10.63 -1.81
CA THR A 91 11.31 10.97 -0.53
C THR A 91 11.47 12.49 -0.39
N MET A 92 11.89 13.17 -1.46
CA MET A 92 11.99 14.63 -1.46
C MET A 92 10.62 15.29 -1.26
N VAL A 93 9.59 14.83 -1.96
CA VAL A 93 8.22 15.36 -1.83
C VAL A 93 7.71 15.22 -0.40
N ARG A 94 7.92 14.05 0.24
CA ARG A 94 7.52 13.83 1.65
C ARG A 94 8.30 14.73 2.61
N GLY A 95 9.60 14.92 2.38
CA GLY A 95 10.43 15.86 3.16
C GLY A 95 9.92 17.31 3.05
N THR A 96 9.63 17.76 1.83
CA THR A 96 9.05 19.09 1.58
C THR A 96 7.66 19.22 2.19
N ALA A 97 6.82 18.19 2.10
CA ALA A 97 5.49 18.16 2.71
C ALA A 97 5.57 18.32 4.24
N GLN A 98 6.50 17.61 4.90
CA GLN A 98 6.71 17.71 6.34
C GLN A 98 7.22 19.10 6.77
N GLN A 99 8.07 19.73 5.97
CA GLN A 99 8.49 21.12 6.22
C GLN A 99 7.33 22.10 6.00
N THR A 100 6.57 21.89 4.93
CA THR A 100 5.42 22.74 4.56
C THR A 100 4.31 22.66 5.60
N SER A 101 4.05 21.49 6.18
CA SER A 101 3.04 21.33 7.23
C SER A 101 3.39 22.11 8.50
N ARG A 102 4.66 22.44 8.71
CA ARG A 102 5.15 23.26 9.84
C ARG A 102 5.13 24.77 9.59
N ASN A 103 4.74 25.20 8.38
CA ASN A 103 4.62 26.62 8.06
C ASN A 103 3.59 27.31 8.97
N GLU A 104 3.85 28.57 9.32
CA GLU A 104 3.01 29.41 10.20
C GLU A 104 1.57 29.58 9.72
N ARG A 105 1.33 29.39 8.41
CA ARG A 105 -0.02 29.41 7.84
C ARG A 105 -0.94 28.32 8.41
N PHE A 106 -0.38 27.20 8.86
CA PHE A 106 -1.16 26.08 9.40
C PHE A 106 -1.14 26.13 10.91
N LYS A 107 -2.27 26.50 11.52
CA LYS A 107 -2.38 26.72 12.98
C LYS A 107 -3.15 25.62 13.71
N CYS A 108 -3.39 24.48 13.05
CA CYS A 108 -4.22 23.39 13.58
C CYS A 108 -5.66 23.84 13.91
N ASP A 109 -6.20 24.70 13.06
CA ASP A 109 -7.52 25.30 13.11
C ASP A 109 -8.44 24.76 12.00
N GLN A 110 -9.60 25.39 11.79
CA GLN A 110 -10.56 24.97 10.77
C GLN A 110 -9.97 25.06 9.36
N GLU A 111 -9.16 26.06 9.04
CA GLU A 111 -8.49 26.15 7.72
C GLU A 111 -7.53 24.98 7.50
N SER A 112 -6.79 24.60 8.55
CA SER A 112 -5.94 23.41 8.55
C SER A 112 -6.74 22.14 8.32
N ARG A 113 -7.88 21.99 9.01
CA ARG A 113 -8.81 20.87 8.82
C ARG A 113 -9.37 20.81 7.40
N ASP A 114 -9.80 21.93 6.84
CA ASP A 114 -10.33 22.00 5.49
C ASP A 114 -9.27 21.63 4.45
N PHE A 115 -8.02 22.06 4.67
CA PHE A 115 -6.90 21.64 3.83
C PHE A 115 -6.67 20.13 3.90
N ILE A 116 -6.70 19.53 5.09
CA ILE A 116 -6.57 18.09 5.28
C ILE A 116 -7.70 17.34 4.54
N HIS A 117 -8.96 17.74 4.69
CA HIS A 117 -10.09 17.08 4.00
C HIS A 117 -9.98 17.19 2.48
N ARG A 118 -9.62 18.36 1.93
CA ARG A 118 -9.36 18.50 0.48
C ARG A 118 -8.22 17.60 0.01
N SER A 119 -7.19 17.44 0.84
CA SER A 119 -6.05 16.60 0.52
C SER A 119 -6.40 15.11 0.56
N LEU A 120 -7.21 14.68 1.53
CA LEU A 120 -7.79 13.34 1.57
C LEU A 120 -8.69 13.07 0.36
N GLN A 121 -9.56 14.02 -0.02
CA GLN A 121 -10.38 13.87 -1.20
C GLN A 121 -9.53 13.66 -2.46
N LYS A 122 -8.46 14.44 -2.63
CA LYS A 122 -7.59 14.20 -3.77
C LYS A 122 -6.82 12.87 -3.68
N ALA A 123 -6.52 12.40 -2.47
CA ALA A 123 -5.92 11.08 -2.29
C ALA A 123 -6.86 9.96 -2.75
N ARG A 124 -8.18 10.11 -2.56
CA ARG A 124 -9.20 9.22 -3.13
C ARG A 124 -9.20 9.28 -4.64
N ASP A 125 -9.30 10.48 -5.20
CA ASP A 125 -9.42 10.69 -6.65
C ASP A 125 -8.18 10.15 -7.40
N LEU A 126 -6.98 10.49 -6.92
CA LEU A 126 -5.73 10.05 -7.53
C LEU A 126 -5.52 8.54 -7.39
N ASN A 127 -5.92 7.93 -6.27
CA ASN A 127 -5.85 6.47 -6.15
C ASN A 127 -6.84 5.75 -7.07
N LEU A 128 -8.05 6.29 -7.24
CA LEU A 128 -9.01 5.75 -8.18
C LEU A 128 -8.45 5.82 -9.60
N GLU A 129 -7.85 6.95 -9.99
CA GLU A 129 -7.22 7.12 -11.31
C GLU A 129 -6.02 6.17 -11.51
N LEU A 130 -5.16 6.00 -10.51
CA LEU A 130 -3.94 5.18 -10.64
C LEU A 130 -4.15 3.68 -10.45
N THR A 131 -5.13 3.29 -9.64
CA THR A 131 -5.26 1.89 -9.16
C THR A 131 -6.64 1.28 -9.36
N GLY A 132 -7.67 2.10 -9.62
CA GLY A 132 -9.06 1.65 -9.65
C GLY A 132 -9.64 1.22 -8.30
N LYS A 133 -8.90 1.39 -7.19
CA LYS A 133 -9.32 0.94 -5.85
C LYS A 133 -9.99 2.04 -5.05
N THR A 134 -11.03 1.66 -4.31
CA THR A 134 -11.72 2.49 -3.31
C THR A 134 -11.46 1.97 -1.91
N PHE A 135 -11.56 2.84 -0.91
CA PHE A 135 -11.40 2.45 0.49
C PHE A 135 -12.71 1.87 1.05
N GLU A 136 -12.60 0.71 1.69
CA GLU A 136 -13.65 0.11 2.51
C GLU A 136 -13.15 -0.07 3.95
N LEU A 137 -13.85 0.57 4.90
CA LEU A 137 -13.45 0.58 6.30
C LEU A 137 -13.42 -0.84 6.90
N ASN A 138 -12.36 -1.16 7.63
CA ASN A 138 -12.05 -2.45 8.25
C ASN A 138 -11.75 -3.62 7.28
N VAL A 139 -11.84 -3.39 5.97
CA VAL A 139 -11.47 -4.36 4.93
C VAL A 139 -10.16 -3.93 4.28
N SER A 140 -10.12 -2.70 3.80
CA SER A 140 -8.99 -2.13 3.07
C SER A 140 -7.80 -1.83 3.99
N ASP A 141 -8.05 -1.19 5.14
CA ASP A 141 -7.03 -0.91 6.17
C ASP A 141 -6.51 -2.19 6.82
N ARG A 142 -7.37 -3.20 7.03
CA ARG A 142 -6.95 -4.48 7.61
C ARG A 142 -5.94 -5.22 6.74
N ALA A 143 -6.30 -5.55 5.51
CA ALA A 143 -5.39 -6.28 4.62
C ALA A 143 -4.05 -5.56 4.45
N PHE A 144 -4.11 -4.22 4.51
CA PHE A 144 -2.95 -3.36 4.44
C PHE A 144 -2.11 -3.34 5.73
N ASP A 145 -2.74 -3.33 6.90
CA ASP A 145 -2.07 -3.54 8.18
C ASP A 145 -1.39 -4.92 8.20
N GLU A 146 -2.08 -5.98 7.78
CA GLU A 146 -1.59 -7.37 7.80
C GLU A 146 -0.28 -7.50 7.03
N GLN A 147 -0.26 -7.00 5.79
CA GLN A 147 0.93 -7.04 4.93
C GLN A 147 2.14 -6.33 5.57
N ARG A 148 1.91 -5.19 6.22
CA ARG A 148 3.00 -4.40 6.83
C ARG A 148 3.49 -5.00 8.13
N LEU A 149 2.57 -5.55 8.93
CA LEU A 149 2.94 -6.30 10.12
C LEU A 149 3.73 -7.56 9.75
N ALA A 150 3.42 -8.24 8.65
CA ALA A 150 4.23 -9.37 8.17
C ALA A 150 5.68 -8.95 7.85
N ILE A 151 5.88 -7.79 7.19
CA ILE A 151 7.24 -7.25 6.93
C ILE A 151 7.97 -6.95 8.24
N ILE A 152 7.28 -6.35 9.21
CA ILE A 152 7.84 -6.07 10.56
C ILE A 152 8.19 -7.38 11.27
N ALA A 153 7.33 -8.38 11.21
CA ALA A 153 7.53 -9.70 11.78
C ALA A 153 8.77 -10.39 11.19
N THR A 154 8.91 -10.39 9.86
CA THR A 154 10.12 -10.87 9.19
C THR A 154 11.36 -10.12 9.67
N ALA A 155 11.33 -8.79 9.74
CA ALA A 155 12.48 -8.00 10.17
C ALA A 155 12.88 -8.29 11.63
N ALA A 156 11.90 -8.41 12.54
CA ALA A 156 12.13 -8.77 13.93
C ALA A 156 12.73 -10.19 14.06
N GLY A 157 12.18 -11.16 13.33
CA GLY A 157 12.69 -12.54 13.30
C GLY A 157 14.12 -12.61 12.76
N THR A 158 14.38 -11.97 11.63
CA THR A 158 15.72 -11.90 11.05
C THR A 158 16.72 -11.24 12.00
N ASN A 159 16.36 -10.13 12.66
CA ASN A 159 17.26 -9.47 13.60
C ASN A 159 17.56 -10.33 14.84
N SER A 160 16.61 -11.17 15.27
CA SER A 160 16.84 -12.09 16.40
C SER A 160 17.93 -13.14 16.11
N VAL A 161 18.11 -13.53 14.84
CA VAL A 161 19.18 -14.44 14.40
C VAL A 161 20.47 -13.66 14.09
N CYS A 162 20.30 -12.54 13.40
CA CYS A 162 21.37 -11.71 12.87
C CYS A 162 21.67 -10.51 13.78
N ALA A 163 21.68 -10.68 15.11
CA ALA A 163 21.74 -9.59 16.10
C ALA A 163 22.83 -8.52 15.88
N HIS A 164 23.88 -8.81 15.12
CA HIS A 164 24.93 -7.86 14.72
C HIS A 164 24.50 -6.85 13.64
N LEU A 165 23.38 -7.07 12.96
CA LEU A 165 22.90 -6.18 11.89
C LEU A 165 22.35 -4.87 12.46
N LEU A 166 21.48 -4.96 13.48
CA LEU A 166 20.92 -3.81 14.19
C LEU A 166 20.87 -4.06 15.72
N PRO A 167 22.03 -4.15 16.39
CA PRO A 167 22.09 -4.50 17.81
C PRO A 167 21.38 -3.49 18.71
N GLU A 168 21.35 -2.22 18.31
CA GLU A 168 20.69 -1.13 19.05
C GLU A 168 19.16 -1.21 19.01
N TYR A 169 18.60 -1.90 18.01
CA TYR A 169 17.16 -1.88 17.71
C TYR A 169 16.50 -3.23 17.95
N GLU A 170 17.22 -4.24 18.45
CA GLU A 170 16.69 -5.59 18.69
C GLU A 170 15.42 -5.57 19.54
N GLU A 171 15.51 -4.95 20.71
CA GLU A 171 14.38 -4.86 21.63
C GLU A 171 13.24 -4.02 21.04
N GLN A 172 13.56 -2.96 20.30
CA GLN A 172 12.54 -2.12 19.65
C GLN A 172 11.79 -2.90 18.57
N LEU A 173 12.47 -3.70 17.75
CA LEU A 173 11.83 -4.52 16.73
C LEU A 173 10.92 -5.58 17.35
N ARG A 174 11.39 -6.27 18.39
CA ARG A 174 10.60 -7.29 19.10
C ARG A 174 9.37 -6.69 19.78
N VAL A 175 9.56 -5.65 20.61
CA VAL A 175 8.47 -4.98 21.34
C VAL A 175 7.50 -4.30 20.38
N GLY A 176 8.00 -3.64 19.34
CA GLY A 176 7.18 -3.00 18.32
C GLY A 176 6.31 -3.99 17.57
N TYR A 177 6.88 -5.13 17.18
CA TYR A 177 6.15 -6.23 16.57
C TYR A 177 5.00 -6.74 17.46
N GLU A 178 5.30 -7.08 18.71
CA GLU A 178 4.31 -7.60 19.67
C GLU A 178 3.18 -6.59 19.92
N ALA A 179 3.54 -5.32 20.13
CA ALA A 179 2.58 -4.25 20.38
C ALA A 179 1.66 -4.02 19.18
N LEU A 180 2.21 -4.00 17.96
CA LEU A 180 1.42 -3.85 16.74
C LEU A 180 0.50 -5.04 16.49
N ASN A 181 0.99 -6.27 16.67
CA ASN A 181 0.17 -7.48 16.52
C ASN A 181 -1.00 -7.49 17.53
N GLY A 182 -0.74 -7.09 18.78
CA GLY A 182 -1.79 -6.92 19.79
C GLY A 182 -2.81 -5.83 19.42
N ALA A 183 -2.33 -4.67 18.99
CA ALA A 183 -3.19 -3.56 18.59
C ALA A 183 -4.05 -3.90 17.36
N MET A 184 -3.51 -4.70 16.45
CA MET A 184 -4.24 -5.23 15.30
C MET A 184 -5.41 -6.14 15.71
N LYS A 185 -5.17 -7.10 16.61
CA LYS A 185 -6.20 -8.01 17.13
C LYS A 185 -7.33 -7.24 17.83
N MET A 186 -6.99 -6.19 18.58
CA MET A 186 -7.98 -5.30 19.20
C MET A 186 -8.77 -4.48 18.18
N ARG A 187 -8.13 -4.04 17.09
CA ARG A 187 -8.73 -3.21 16.05
C ARG A 187 -9.70 -3.99 15.16
N TYR A 188 -9.44 -5.28 14.92
CA TYR A 188 -10.24 -6.12 14.02
C TYR A 188 -10.74 -7.42 14.72
N PRO A 189 -11.60 -7.31 15.75
CA PRO A 189 -11.96 -8.46 16.60
C PRO A 189 -12.80 -9.53 15.89
N GLY A 190 -13.51 -9.19 14.82
CA GLY A 190 -14.40 -10.10 14.09
C GLY A 190 -13.72 -11.05 13.11
N ASN A 191 -12.40 -10.93 12.92
CA ASN A 191 -11.68 -11.75 11.93
C ASN A 191 -10.18 -11.83 12.30
N PRO A 192 -9.83 -12.65 13.31
CA PRO A 192 -8.56 -12.54 14.04
C PRO A 192 -7.39 -13.36 13.46
N ASP A 193 -7.52 -13.92 12.25
CA ASP A 193 -6.49 -14.81 11.71
C ASP A 193 -5.23 -14.05 11.27
N THR A 194 -4.37 -13.78 12.26
CA THR A 194 -3.03 -13.21 12.09
C THR A 194 -1.95 -14.30 12.03
N SER A 195 -2.33 -15.58 11.85
CA SER A 195 -1.38 -16.71 11.91
C SER A 195 -0.25 -16.58 10.89
N HIS A 196 -0.52 -16.00 9.72
CA HIS A 196 0.47 -15.74 8.69
C HIS A 196 1.54 -14.71 9.12
N ILE A 197 1.19 -13.77 10.01
CA ILE A 197 2.13 -12.79 10.57
C ILE A 197 3.09 -13.50 11.53
N ASP A 198 2.53 -14.32 12.43
CA ASP A 198 3.33 -15.12 13.37
C ASP A 198 4.24 -16.12 12.61
N ALA A 199 3.71 -16.75 11.55
CA ALA A 199 4.49 -17.61 10.67
C ALA A 199 5.64 -16.85 9.99
N SER A 200 5.44 -15.60 9.55
CA SER A 200 6.49 -14.77 8.95
C SER A 200 7.63 -14.48 9.92
N TYR A 201 7.32 -14.26 11.21
CA TYR A 201 8.34 -14.15 12.25
C TYR A 201 9.09 -15.47 12.44
N THR A 202 8.35 -16.57 12.63
CA THR A 202 8.95 -17.90 12.89
C THR A 202 9.83 -18.35 11.73
N GLU A 203 9.40 -18.17 10.49
CA GLU A 203 10.20 -18.49 9.31
C GLU A 203 11.51 -17.69 9.29
N ALA A 204 11.45 -16.38 9.52
CA ALA A 204 12.63 -15.52 9.55
C ALA A 204 13.59 -15.85 10.70
N ALA A 205 13.05 -16.14 11.88
CA ALA A 205 13.82 -16.50 13.07
C ALA A 205 14.48 -17.89 12.99
N ASN A 206 14.07 -18.72 12.03
CA ASN A 206 14.64 -20.05 11.78
C ASN A 206 15.65 -20.08 10.62
N GLN A 207 15.94 -18.93 9.99
CA GLN A 207 16.92 -18.87 8.91
C GLN A 207 18.34 -19.16 9.39
N GLU A 208 19.18 -19.72 8.52
CA GLU A 208 20.59 -19.93 8.81
C GLU A 208 21.35 -18.60 8.93
N LYS A 209 22.31 -18.51 9.86
CA LYS A 209 23.13 -17.30 10.08
C LYS A 209 23.92 -16.84 8.84
N THR A 210 24.14 -17.72 7.88
CA THR A 210 24.77 -17.42 6.59
C THR A 210 23.96 -16.40 5.77
N SER A 211 22.67 -16.20 6.08
CA SER A 211 21.81 -15.22 5.43
C SER A 211 22.04 -13.78 5.89
N CYS A 212 22.85 -13.52 6.94
CA CYS A 212 23.04 -12.20 7.53
C CYS A 212 23.95 -11.24 6.71
N GLY A 213 23.68 -11.13 5.40
CA GLY A 213 24.42 -10.27 4.48
C GLY A 213 23.89 -8.83 4.39
N LYS A 214 24.47 -8.06 3.47
CA LYS A 214 24.12 -6.65 3.24
C LYS A 214 22.65 -6.45 2.86
N GLN A 215 22.09 -7.33 2.02
CA GLN A 215 20.68 -7.25 1.61
C GLN A 215 19.76 -7.44 2.81
N THR A 216 20.05 -8.42 3.65
CA THR A 216 19.33 -8.71 4.89
C THR A 216 19.39 -7.54 5.84
N ASN A 217 20.55 -6.92 6.02
CA ASN A 217 20.68 -5.69 6.80
C ASN A 217 19.74 -4.58 6.30
N GLN A 218 19.71 -4.36 4.98
CA GLN A 218 18.83 -3.35 4.38
C GLN A 218 17.34 -3.66 4.64
N GLN A 219 16.94 -4.92 4.52
CA GLN A 219 15.56 -5.34 4.79
C GLN A 219 15.19 -5.15 6.26
N VAL A 220 16.07 -5.53 7.18
CA VAL A 220 15.84 -5.35 8.62
C VAL A 220 15.74 -3.86 8.97
N LEU A 221 16.61 -3.01 8.39
CA LEU A 221 16.56 -1.56 8.59
C LEU A 221 15.25 -0.96 8.06
N GLN A 222 14.79 -1.40 6.88
CA GLN A 222 13.49 -0.99 6.33
C GLN A 222 12.34 -1.43 7.23
N GLY A 223 12.38 -2.65 7.76
CA GLY A 223 11.41 -3.15 8.73
C GLY A 223 11.38 -2.34 10.02
N TRP A 224 12.54 -1.92 10.55
CA TRP A 224 12.61 -1.03 11.71
C TRP A 224 12.00 0.34 11.42
N GLN A 225 12.30 0.95 10.25
CA GLN A 225 11.68 2.21 9.83
C GLN A 225 10.16 2.08 9.75
N LEU A 226 9.68 0.98 9.16
CA LEU A 226 8.26 0.67 9.05
C LEU A 226 7.61 0.46 10.42
N THR A 227 8.30 -0.20 11.35
CA THR A 227 7.83 -0.39 12.73
C THR A 227 7.56 0.94 13.41
N ARG A 228 8.51 1.89 13.34
CA ARG A 228 8.34 3.23 13.92
C ARG A 228 7.14 3.97 13.34
N LEU A 229 6.99 3.90 12.01
CA LEU A 229 5.88 4.53 11.31
C LEU A 229 4.54 3.92 11.73
N LEU A 230 4.43 2.58 11.79
CA LEU A 230 3.19 1.93 12.19
C LEU A 230 2.86 2.17 13.66
N MET A 231 3.85 2.18 14.55
CA MET A 231 3.62 2.52 15.97
C MET A 231 2.96 3.89 16.08
N GLN A 232 3.43 4.90 15.34
CA GLN A 232 2.80 6.22 15.29
C GLN A 232 1.37 6.17 14.74
N GLN A 233 1.12 5.44 13.65
CA GLN A 233 -0.22 5.28 13.06
C GLN A 233 -1.22 4.62 14.02
N PHE A 234 -0.73 3.66 14.82
CA PHE A 234 -1.52 3.00 15.85
C PHE A 234 -1.57 3.80 17.17
N ARG A 235 -0.92 4.96 17.22
CA ARG A 235 -0.77 5.82 18.42
C ARG A 235 -0.15 5.08 19.60
N LEU A 236 0.80 4.21 19.30
CA LEU A 236 1.62 3.46 20.25
C LEU A 236 2.96 4.19 20.43
N ALA A 237 3.53 4.10 21.63
CA ALA A 237 4.89 4.54 21.91
C ALA A 237 5.74 3.32 22.28
N PHE A 238 7.02 3.33 21.91
CA PHE A 238 7.97 2.40 22.52
C PHE A 238 8.05 2.71 24.01
N ALA A 239 7.98 1.69 24.86
CA ALA A 239 8.30 1.86 26.27
C ALA A 239 9.75 2.39 26.34
N THR A 240 9.92 3.63 26.79
CA THR A 240 11.25 4.13 27.13
C THR A 240 11.73 3.28 28.30
N LYS A 241 12.83 2.55 28.13
CA LYS A 241 13.58 2.08 29.31
C LYS A 241 13.81 3.32 30.17
N ASN A 242 13.31 3.30 31.41
CA ASN A 242 13.60 4.36 32.36
C ASN A 242 15.12 4.64 32.33
N PRO A 243 15.54 5.92 32.36
CA PRO A 243 16.95 6.29 32.37
C PRO A 243 17.71 5.64 33.53
#